data_AF-A0A1L9V5G7-F1
#
_entry.id   AF-A0A1L9V5G7-F1
#
_cell.length_a   1.000
_cell.length_b   1.000
_cell.length_c   1.000
_cell.angle_alpha   90.00
_cell.angle_beta   90.00
_cell.angle_gamma   90.00
#
_symmetry.space_group_name_H-M   'P 1'
#
loop_
_entity.id
_entity.type
_entity.pdbx_description
1 polymer ?
#
loop_
_entity_poly.entity_id
_entity_poly.type
_entity_poly.pdbx_seq_one_letter_code
_entity_poly.pdbx_strand_id
1 'polypeptide(L)' 'MLRTIVNYDRICVMDQGRIAEMDTPLNLWDKADGIFRGMCDKSGITRQDIKK' A
#
# COMPACT_ATOMS: atom_id res chain seq x y z
N MET A 1 10.75 17.06 -12.92
CA MET A 1 9.62 16.74 -12.01
C MET A 1 8.83 15.62 -12.67
N LEU A 2 9.22 14.37 -12.41
CA LEU A 2 8.86 13.20 -13.24
C LEU A 2 7.43 12.74 -12.95
N ARG A 3 6.61 12.70 -14.01
CA ARG A 3 5.47 11.77 -14.21
C ARG A 3 5.95 10.36 -13.84
N THR A 4 5.18 9.53 -13.14
CA THR A 4 4.08 8.78 -13.75
C THR A 4 3.20 8.18 -12.66
N ILE A 5 1.91 8.48 -12.80
CA ILE A 5 0.76 7.86 -12.16
C ILE A 5 0.78 6.34 -12.40
N VAL A 6 0.73 5.59 -11.30
CA VAL A 6 -0.15 4.45 -11.07
C VAL A 6 -0.23 3.39 -12.18
N ASN A 7 0.53 2.31 -12.03
CA ASN A 7 -0.01 0.99 -12.33
C ASN A 7 -0.72 0.51 -11.06
N TYR A 8 -2.05 0.45 -11.09
CA TYR A 8 -2.91 -0.01 -10.00
C TYR A 8 -2.69 -1.50 -9.62
N ASP A 9 -1.73 -2.19 -10.25
CA ASP A 9 -1.44 -3.59 -9.94
C ASP A 9 -0.70 -3.76 -8.62
N ARG A 10 0.22 -2.84 -8.26
CA ARG A 10 1.09 -3.03 -7.08
C ARG A 10 1.41 -1.71 -6.39
N ILE A 11 1.29 -1.72 -5.07
CA ILE A 11 1.67 -0.64 -4.17
C ILE A 11 3.11 -0.87 -3.73
N CYS A 12 3.92 0.18 -3.78
CA CYS A 12 5.27 0.21 -3.24
C CYS A 12 5.29 1.13 -2.01
N VAL A 13 5.48 0.55 -0.84
CA VAL A 13 5.70 1.26 0.41
C VAL A 13 7.19 1.46 0.60
N MET A 14 7.61 2.71 0.77
CA MET A 14 8.99 3.07 1.06
C MET A 14 9.14 3.48 2.52
N ASP A 15 10.19 2.96 3.17
CA ASP A 15 10.63 3.40 4.50
C ASP A 15 12.12 3.74 4.44
N GLN A 16 12.50 4.90 4.99
CA GLN A 16 13.90 5.35 5.09
C GLN A 16 14.70 5.25 3.78
N GLY A 17 14.07 5.57 2.65
CA GLY A 17 14.72 5.53 1.33
C GLY A 17 14.92 4.13 0.75
N ARG A 18 14.34 3.10 1.36
CA ARG A 18 14.32 1.73 0.83
C ARG A 18 12.89 1.26 0.59
N ILE A 19 12.71 0.30 -0.32
CA ILE A 19 11.43 -0.37 -0.51
C ILE A 19 11.21 -1.26 0.71
N ALA A 20 10.20 -0.94 1.50
CA ALA A 20 9.83 -1.72 2.67
C ALA A 20 8.85 -2.83 2.30
N GLU A 21 7.84 -2.53 1.47
CA GLU A 21 6.91 -3.53 0.92
C GLU A 21 6.54 -3.21 -0.52
N MET A 22 6.38 -4.22 -1.38
CA MET A 22 5.90 -4.02 -2.74
C MET A 22 5.06 -5.21 -3.20
N ASP A 23 3.74 -5.04 -3.27
CA ASP A 23 2.80 -6.07 -3.70
C ASP A 23 1.43 -5.46 -4.08
N THR A 24 0.47 -6.27 -4.50
CA THR A 24 -0.91 -5.85 -4.73
C THR A 24 -1.53 -5.27 -3.46
N PRO A 25 -2.44 -4.28 -3.56
CA PRO A 25 -3.09 -3.68 -2.40
C PRO A 25 -3.76 -4.69 -1.47
N LEU A 26 -4.35 -5.76 -2.04
CA LEU A 26 -5.00 -6.83 -1.28
C LEU A 26 -3.98 -7.69 -0.52
N ASN A 27 -2.86 -8.06 -1.15
CA ASN A 27 -1.80 -8.82 -0.48
C ASN A 27 -1.17 -8.01 0.65
N LEU A 28 -0.95 -6.71 0.44
CA LEU A 28 -0.44 -5.82 1.49
C LEU A 28 -1.44 -5.62 2.62
N TRP A 29 -2.74 -5.61 2.34
CA TRP A 29 -3.80 -5.51 3.35
C TRP A 29 -3.94 -6.79 4.18
N ASP A 30 -3.84 -7.95 3.53
CA ASP A 30 -3.95 -9.27 4.17
C ASP A 30 -2.71 -9.60 5.03
N LYS A 31 -1.60 -8.86 4.88
CA LYS A 31 -0.51 -8.85 5.85
C LYS A 31 -0.91 -8.09 7.12
N ALA A 32 -1.27 -8.82 8.16
CA ALA A 32 -1.67 -8.26 9.46
C ALA A 32 -0.59 -7.34 10.08
N ASP A 33 0.69 -7.69 9.93
CA ASP A 33 1.83 -6.91 10.43
C ASP A 33 2.47 -6.02 9.34
N GLY A 34 1.77 -5.76 8.24
CA GLY A 34 2.24 -4.93 7.13
C GLY A 34 2.26 -3.44 7.48
N ILE A 35 3.24 -2.71 6.96
CA ILE A 35 3.32 -1.25 7.10
C ILE A 35 2.11 -0.63 6.39
N PHE A 36 1.76 -1.18 5.22
CA PHE A 36 0.57 -0.77 4.49
C PHE A 36 -0.71 -0.89 5.32
N ARG A 37 -0.90 -2.03 6.00
CA ARG A 37 -2.06 -2.25 6.86
C ARG A 37 -2.13 -1.25 8.00
N GLY A 38 -1.00 -1.02 8.70
CA GLY A 38 -0.92 -0.02 9.76
C GLY A 38 -1.17 1.41 9.27
N MET A 39 -0.74 1.76 8.06
CA MET A 39 -1.07 3.06 7.43
C MET A 39 -2.56 3.18 7.13
N CYS A 40 -3.18 2.12 6.62
CA CYS A 40 -4.61 2.11 6.38
C CYS A 40 -5.43 2.24 7.66
N ASP A 41 -5.08 1.50 8.72
CA ASP A 41 -5.78 1.55 10.00
C ASP A 41 -5.72 2.96 10.61
N LYS A 42 -4.58 3.66 10.49
CA LYS A 42 -4.43 5.05 10.93
C LYS A 42 -5.24 6.05 10.09
N SER A 43 -5.45 5.74 8.81
CA SER A 43 -6.16 6.60 7.87
C SER A 43 -7.66 6.29 7.78
N GLY A 44 -8.12 5.25 8.47
CA GLY A 44 -9.51 4.76 8.37
C GLY A 44 -9.85 4.13 7.02
N ILE A 45 -8.85 3.71 6.25
CA ILE A 45 -9.05 3.01 4.97
C ILE A 45 -9.48 1.59 5.26
N THR A 46 -10.56 1.13 4.63
CA THR A 46 -11.07 -0.23 4.80
C THR A 46 -10.76 -1.09 3.57
N ARG A 47 -10.90 -2.41 3.70
CA ARG A 47 -10.77 -3.35 2.57
C ARG A 47 -11.69 -3.00 1.40
N GLN A 48 -12.84 -2.37 1.65
CA GLN A 48 -13.78 -1.98 0.59
C GLN A 48 -13.24 -0.83 -0.26
N ASP A 49 -12.49 0.10 0.33
CA ASP A 49 -11.86 1.21 -0.36
C ASP A 49 -10.73 0.75 -1.29
N ILE A 50 -10.09 -0.38 -0.95
CA ILE A 50 -8.99 -0.98 -1.70
C ILE A 50 -9.48 -1.77 -2.93
N LYS A 51 -10.71 -2.27 -2.90
CA LYS A 51 -11.28 -3.11 -3.96
C LYS A 51 -12.02 -2.28 -5.03
N LYS A 52 -12.07 -0.96 -4.90
CA LYS A 52 -12.88 -0.07 -5.73
C LYS A 52 -12.16 0.47 -6.97
#